data_AF-A0A6B3H2M7-F1
#
_entry.id   AF-A0A6B3H2M7-F1
#
_cell.length_a   1.000
_cell.length_b   1.000
_cell.length_c   1.000
_cell.angle_alpha   90.00
_cell.angle_beta   90.00
_cell.angle_gamma   90.00
#
_symmetry.space_group_name_H-M   'P 1'
#
loop_
_entity.id
_entity.type
_entity.pdbx_description
1 polymer ?
#
loop_
_entity_poly.entity_id
_entity_poly.type
_entity_poly.pdbx_seq_one_letter_code
_entity_poly.pdbx_strand_id
1 'polypeptide(L)'
;KPQVAYRETIRKAVERIDYTHKKQTGGTGQFAKVQIALEPIEGGDASYEFVNKVTGGRIPREYIPSVDAGAQEAMQFGILAGYEMVGVRVTLLDGGYHEVDSSELAFKIAGS
;
A
#
# COMPACT_ATOMS: atom_id res chain seq x y z
N LYS A 1 -9.16 32.90 11.84
CA LYS A 1 -9.36 32.56 10.41
C LYS A 1 -9.80 31.11 10.35
N PRO A 2 -10.91 30.77 9.68
CA PRO A 2 -11.30 29.36 9.50
C PRO A 2 -10.20 28.64 8.69
N GLN A 3 -9.81 27.45 9.14
CA GLN A 3 -8.91 26.58 8.38
C GLN A 3 -9.76 25.68 7.48
N VAL A 4 -9.42 25.62 6.20
CA VAL A 4 -10.04 24.71 5.25
C VAL A 4 -9.26 23.39 5.30
N ALA A 5 -9.95 22.28 5.56
CA ALA A 5 -9.35 20.96 5.53
C ALA A 5 -9.21 20.49 4.08
N TYR A 6 -8.08 20.82 3.45
CA TYR A 6 -7.74 20.31 2.13
C TYR A 6 -7.48 18.80 2.17
N ARG A 7 -7.75 18.14 1.03
CA ARG A 7 -7.53 16.71 0.80
C ARG A 7 -6.89 16.51 -0.57
N GLU A 8 -6.19 15.41 -0.74
CA GLU A 8 -5.59 15.01 -2.01
C GLU A 8 -6.29 13.79 -2.60
N THR A 9 -6.21 13.62 -3.92
CA THR A 9 -6.70 12.42 -4.61
C THR A 9 -5.99 12.25 -5.95
N ILE A 10 -6.03 11.04 -6.50
CA ILE A 10 -5.52 10.73 -7.84
C ILE A 10 -6.63 10.88 -8.88
N ARG A 11 -6.26 11.14 -10.14
CA ARG A 11 -7.23 11.31 -11.25
C ARG A 11 -7.14 10.25 -12.33
N LYS A 12 -6.08 9.45 -12.31
CA LYS A 12 -5.81 8.42 -13.31
C LYS A 12 -5.47 7.15 -12.59
N ALA A 13 -6.00 6.04 -13.09
CA ALA A 13 -5.61 4.72 -12.62
C ALA A 13 -4.14 4.43 -13.00
N VAL A 14 -3.45 3.74 -12.12
CA VAL A 14 -2.17 3.08 -12.37
C VAL A 14 -2.42 1.60 -12.24
N GLU A 15 -2.38 0.89 -13.36
CA GLU A 15 -2.78 -0.52 -13.43
C GLU A 15 -1.82 -1.45 -12.71
N ARG A 16 -0.53 -1.09 -12.61
CA ARG A 16 0.49 -1.97 -12.04
C ARG A 16 1.74 -1.21 -11.59
N ILE A 17 2.10 -1.37 -10.32
CA ILE A 17 3.35 -0.91 -9.73
C ILE A 17 3.98 -2.11 -9.02
N ASP A 18 5.22 -2.41 -9.34
CA ASP A 18 6.03 -3.40 -8.62
C ASP A 18 6.95 -2.71 -7.63
N TYR A 19 6.90 -3.13 -6.37
CA TYR A 19 7.84 -2.70 -5.36
C TYR A 19 8.46 -3.91 -4.64
N THR A 20 9.76 -3.82 -4.38
CA THR A 20 10.49 -4.83 -3.61
C THR A 20 11.26 -4.12 -2.51
N HIS A 21 10.80 -4.31 -1.28
CA HIS A 21 11.56 -3.96 -0.09
C HIS A 21 12.57 -5.06 0.19
N LYS A 22 13.86 -4.74 0.07
CA LYS A 22 14.94 -5.66 0.43
C LYS A 22 16.01 -4.91 1.20
N LYS A 23 16.25 -5.31 2.46
CA LYS A 23 17.30 -4.73 3.29
C LYS A 23 18.12 -5.85 3.94
N GLN A 24 19.41 -5.86 3.66
CA GLN A 24 20.40 -6.65 4.38
C GLN A 24 21.30 -5.69 5.15
N THR A 25 20.93 -5.41 6.41
CA THR A 25 21.87 -4.86 7.40
C THR A 25 22.43 -6.02 8.22
N GLY A 26 23.52 -5.84 8.97
CA GLY A 26 24.17 -6.90 9.76
C GLY A 26 23.34 -7.57 10.88
N GLY A 27 22.00 -7.42 10.86
CA GLY A 27 21.02 -8.13 11.68
C GLY A 27 20.02 -8.92 10.80
N THR A 28 18.79 -9.11 11.27
CA THR A 28 17.75 -9.83 10.52
C THR A 28 17.46 -9.18 9.18
N GLY A 29 17.45 -9.98 8.11
CA GLY A 29 17.09 -9.53 6.77
C GLY A 29 15.64 -9.04 6.72
N GLN A 30 15.35 -8.17 5.76
CA GLN A 30 13.98 -7.77 5.44
C GLN A 30 13.72 -8.03 3.97
N PHE A 31 12.59 -8.67 3.69
CA PHE A 31 12.10 -8.93 2.34
C PHE A 31 10.59 -8.83 2.25
N ALA A 32 10.09 -8.04 1.30
CA ALA A 32 8.71 -8.08 0.87
C ALA A 32 8.63 -7.61 -0.58
N LYS A 33 7.89 -8.33 -1.42
CA LYS A 33 7.54 -7.88 -2.77
C LYS A 33 6.03 -7.70 -2.85
N VAL A 34 5.59 -6.55 -3.33
CA VAL A 34 4.18 -6.26 -3.59
C VAL A 34 4.03 -5.77 -5.03
N GLN A 35 2.92 -6.16 -5.65
CA GLN A 35 2.47 -5.61 -6.90
C GLN A 35 1.07 -5.04 -6.68
N ILE A 36 0.90 -3.75 -6.90
CA ILE A 36 -0.36 -3.05 -6.62
C ILE A 36 -0.90 -2.33 -7.86
N ALA A 37 -2.21 -2.12 -7.88
CA ALA A 37 -2.88 -1.15 -8.73
C ALA A 37 -3.51 -0.05 -7.86
N LEU A 38 -3.55 1.17 -8.38
CA LEU A 38 -4.16 2.32 -7.73
C LEU A 38 -5.21 2.89 -8.67
N GLU A 39 -6.42 3.14 -8.19
CA GLU A 39 -7.45 3.82 -8.98
C GLU A 39 -8.27 4.80 -8.14
N PRO A 40 -8.74 5.91 -8.72
CA PRO A 40 -9.70 6.77 -8.05
C PRO A 40 -11.03 6.04 -7.86
N ILE A 41 -11.67 6.24 -6.73
CA ILE A 41 -13.02 5.75 -6.49
C ILE A 41 -13.99 6.71 -7.17
N GLU A 42 -14.63 6.28 -8.25
CA GLU A 42 -15.63 7.07 -8.96
C GLU A 42 -16.94 7.14 -8.15
N GLY A 43 -17.41 8.37 -7.88
CA GLY A 43 -18.79 8.62 -7.44
C GLY A 43 -19.17 8.19 -6.01
N GLY A 44 -18.22 8.09 -5.07
CA GLY A 44 -18.51 7.66 -3.70
C GLY A 44 -17.89 8.52 -2.59
N ASP A 45 -18.58 8.57 -1.44
CA ASP A 45 -18.10 9.14 -0.17
C ASP A 45 -16.98 8.32 0.50
N ALA A 46 -16.59 7.19 -0.10
CA ALA A 46 -15.58 6.30 0.45
C ALA A 46 -14.18 6.93 0.35
N SER A 47 -13.52 7.13 1.48
CA SER A 47 -12.17 7.70 1.53
C SER A 47 -11.09 6.71 1.11
N TYR A 48 -11.33 5.40 1.26
CA TYR A 48 -10.35 4.35 1.00
C TYR A 48 -11.02 2.99 0.75
N GLU A 49 -10.42 2.18 -0.12
CA GLU A 49 -10.81 0.78 -0.34
C GLU A 49 -9.57 -0.08 -0.60
N PHE A 50 -9.48 -1.25 0.05
CA PHE A 50 -8.44 -2.23 -0.18
C PHE A 50 -9.01 -3.50 -0.80
N VAL A 51 -8.46 -3.93 -1.94
CA VAL A 51 -8.88 -5.15 -2.65
C VAL A 51 -7.72 -6.13 -2.74
N ASN A 52 -7.91 -7.34 -2.22
CA ASN A 52 -6.93 -8.42 -2.34
C ASN A 52 -7.27 -9.34 -3.53
N LYS A 53 -6.37 -9.42 -4.52
CA LYS A 53 -6.45 -10.36 -5.65
C LYS A 53 -5.33 -11.41 -5.64
N VAL A 54 -4.52 -11.48 -4.58
CA VAL A 54 -3.42 -12.44 -4.48
C VAL A 54 -3.96 -13.87 -4.42
N THR A 55 -3.40 -14.74 -5.26
CA THR A 55 -3.73 -16.17 -5.31
C THR A 55 -2.48 -17.02 -5.15
N GLY A 56 -2.65 -18.33 -4.92
CA GLY A 56 -1.54 -19.30 -4.91
C GLY A 56 -0.54 -19.14 -3.74
N GLY A 57 -0.87 -18.39 -2.69
CA GLY A 57 -0.02 -18.24 -1.50
C GLY A 57 1.26 -17.43 -1.73
N ARG A 58 1.33 -16.64 -2.81
CA ARG A 58 2.50 -15.82 -3.16
C ARG A 58 2.83 -14.73 -2.13
N ILE A 59 1.81 -14.32 -1.38
CA ILE A 59 1.95 -13.60 -0.12
C ILE A 59 1.18 -14.42 0.94
N PRO A 60 1.81 -14.80 2.06
CA PRO A 60 1.13 -15.40 3.20
C PRO A 60 -0.04 -14.53 3.67
N ARG A 61 -1.17 -15.15 4.00
CA ARG A 61 -2.42 -14.42 4.29
C ARG A 61 -2.28 -13.50 5.51
N GLU A 62 -1.41 -13.86 6.44
CA GLU A 62 -1.07 -13.06 7.61
C GLU A 62 -0.40 -11.72 7.28
N TYR A 63 0.27 -11.58 6.13
CA TYR A 63 0.96 -10.34 5.75
C TYR A 63 0.10 -9.40 4.89
N ILE A 64 -1.03 -9.87 4.38
CA ILE A 64 -1.94 -9.06 3.55
C ILE A 64 -2.49 -7.85 4.34
N PRO A 65 -2.92 -8.00 5.62
CA PRO A 65 -3.30 -6.85 6.44
C PRO A 65 -2.16 -5.86 6.68
N SER A 66 -0.90 -6.31 6.67
CA SER A 66 0.25 -5.43 6.81
C SER A 66 0.43 -4.52 5.59
N VAL A 67 0.20 -5.04 4.39
CA VAL A 67 0.23 -4.23 3.15
C VAL A 67 -0.85 -3.16 3.18
N ASP A 68 -2.06 -3.53 3.56
CA ASP A 68 -3.19 -2.59 3.74
C ASP A 68 -2.86 -1.49 4.76
N ALA A 69 -2.32 -1.88 5.92
CA ALA A 69 -1.90 -0.93 6.95
C ALA A 69 -0.80 0.03 6.46
N GLY A 70 0.13 -0.45 5.63
CA GLY A 70 1.14 0.39 4.98
C GLY A 70 0.54 1.42 4.04
N ALA A 71 -0.40 0.98 3.19
CA ALA A 71 -1.09 1.85 2.25
C ALA A 71 -1.92 2.93 2.95
N GLN A 72 -2.67 2.57 3.99
CA GLN A 72 -3.43 3.53 4.81
C GLN A 72 -2.52 4.55 5.51
N GLU A 73 -1.36 4.12 6.00
CA GLU A 73 -0.38 5.03 6.63
C GLU A 73 0.20 6.01 5.62
N ALA A 74 0.59 5.54 4.43
CA ALA A 74 1.08 6.42 3.36
C ALA A 74 0.04 7.44 2.91
N MET A 75 -1.25 7.07 2.89
CA MET A 75 -2.34 7.97 2.53
C MET A 75 -2.57 9.11 3.52
N GLN A 76 -2.02 9.06 4.74
CA GLN A 76 -2.13 10.17 5.69
C GLN A 76 -1.41 11.43 5.20
N PHE A 77 -0.39 11.27 4.33
CA PHE A 77 0.44 12.36 3.83
C PHE A 77 0.54 12.32 2.30
N GLY A 78 -0.33 13.05 1.63
CA GLY A 78 -0.33 13.19 0.17
C GLY A 78 0.95 13.84 -0.37
N ILE A 79 1.28 13.50 -1.61
CA ILE A 79 2.56 13.87 -2.24
C ILE A 79 2.60 15.30 -2.79
N LEU A 80 1.46 15.98 -2.95
CA LEU A 80 1.41 17.32 -3.54
C LEU A 80 1.65 18.41 -2.49
N ALA A 81 0.93 18.35 -1.36
CA ALA A 81 0.98 19.36 -0.32
C ALA A 81 0.97 18.77 1.11
N GLY A 82 1.07 17.44 1.24
CA GLY A 82 1.06 16.76 2.54
C GLY A 82 -0.33 16.61 3.15
N TYR A 83 -1.40 16.79 2.37
CA TYR A 83 -2.77 16.59 2.88
C TYR A 83 -3.18 15.13 2.76
N GLU A 84 -4.03 14.67 3.67
CA GLU A 84 -4.59 13.31 3.63
C GLU A 84 -5.21 13.02 2.27
N MET A 85 -4.84 11.88 1.71
CA MET A 85 -5.37 11.34 0.47
C MET A 85 -6.71 10.65 0.72
N VAL A 86 -7.69 10.90 -0.15
CA VAL A 86 -9.02 10.30 -0.08
C VAL A 86 -9.51 9.84 -1.46
N GLY A 87 -10.49 8.95 -1.48
CA GLY A 87 -11.09 8.43 -2.71
C GLY A 87 -10.14 7.56 -3.51
N VAL A 88 -9.28 6.79 -2.84
CA VAL A 88 -8.29 5.92 -3.48
C VAL A 88 -8.62 4.47 -3.18
N ARG A 89 -8.66 3.64 -4.23
CA ARG A 89 -8.66 2.18 -4.10
C ARG A 89 -7.28 1.64 -4.36
N VAL A 90 -6.81 0.78 -3.45
CA VAL A 90 -5.57 0.03 -3.57
C VAL A 90 -5.92 -1.43 -3.82
N THR A 91 -5.47 -1.97 -4.94
CA THR A 91 -5.63 -3.41 -5.24
C THR A 91 -4.28 -4.10 -5.13
N LEU A 92 -4.13 -5.03 -4.18
CA LEU A 92 -2.98 -5.92 -4.11
C LEU A 92 -3.16 -7.06 -5.14
N LEU A 93 -2.40 -6.97 -6.23
CA LEU A 93 -2.49 -7.88 -7.37
C LEU A 93 -1.71 -9.18 -7.12
N ASP A 94 -0.48 -9.04 -6.67
CA ASP A 94 0.45 -10.15 -6.48
C ASP A 94 1.59 -9.73 -5.52
N GLY A 95 2.51 -10.64 -5.24
CA GLY A 95 3.76 -10.31 -4.58
C GLY A 95 4.71 -11.49 -4.47
N GLY A 96 5.51 -11.46 -3.40
CA GLY A 96 6.46 -12.50 -3.07
C GLY A 96 6.97 -12.34 -1.66
N TYR A 97 7.28 -13.46 -1.00
CA TYR A 97 7.87 -13.50 0.32
C TYR A 97 9.16 -14.34 0.31
N HIS A 98 9.94 -14.22 1.38
CA HIS A 98 11.09 -15.04 1.69
C HIS A 98 10.85 -15.67 3.06
N GLU A 99 11.05 -16.98 3.19
CA GLU A 99 10.68 -17.73 4.40
C GLU A 99 11.31 -17.19 5.69
N VAL A 100 12.53 -16.65 5.60
CA VAL A 100 13.28 -16.19 6.78
C VAL A 100 13.31 -14.66 6.91
N ASP A 101 13.23 -13.94 5.78
CA ASP A 101 13.47 -12.48 5.76
C ASP A 101 12.16 -11.69 5.69
N SER A 102 11.03 -12.34 5.41
CA SER A 102 9.73 -11.68 5.42
C SER A 102 9.15 -11.54 6.81
N SER A 103 8.48 -10.42 7.03
CA SER A 103 7.81 -10.07 8.28
C SER A 103 6.66 -9.10 8.01
N GLU A 104 5.75 -8.97 8.97
CA GLU A 104 4.68 -7.97 8.93
C GLU A 104 5.23 -6.56 8.68
N LEU A 105 6.32 -6.19 9.36
CA LEU A 105 6.96 -4.90 9.17
C LEU A 105 7.49 -4.72 7.74
N ALA A 106 8.10 -5.74 7.15
CA ALA A 106 8.61 -5.67 5.78
C ALA A 106 7.47 -5.45 4.78
N PHE A 107 6.34 -6.14 4.95
CA PHE A 107 5.15 -5.97 4.10
C PHE A 107 4.43 -4.64 4.33
N LYS A 108 4.45 -4.13 5.57
CA LYS A 108 3.94 -2.80 5.88
C LYS A 108 4.75 -1.70 5.19
N ILE A 109 6.07 -1.78 5.27
CA ILE A 109 6.97 -0.85 4.56
C ILE A 109 6.81 -0.98 3.04
N ALA A 110 6.57 -2.20 2.54
CA ALA A 110 6.34 -2.40 1.11
C ALA A 110 5.01 -1.83 0.61
N GLY A 111 4.00 -1.76 1.47
CA GLY A 111 2.69 -1.19 1.13
C GLY A 111 2.60 0.34 1.23
N SER A 112 3.55 0.98 1.92
CA SER A 112 3.62 2.44 2.08
C SER A 112 4.35 3.12 0.94
#